data_AF-A0A534PAF2-F1
#
_entry.id   AF-A0A534PAF2-F1
#
_cell.length_a   1.000
_cell.length_b   1.000
_cell.length_c   1.000
_cell.angle_alpha   90.00
_cell.angle_beta   90.00
_cell.angle_gamma   90.00
#
_symmetry.space_group_name_H-M   'P 1'
#
loop_
_entity.id
_entity.type
_entity.pdbx_description
1 polymer ?
#
loop_
_entity_poly.entity_id
_entity_poly.type
_entity_poly.pdbx_seq_one_letter_code
_entity_poly.pdbx_strand_id
1 'polypeptide(L)' 'MARFEQMPDGSVALEARWELVQGNDASPLAVRSASFSEQISGSDPAAIVEAMSRAAAQLSHEIARTLPADDGSVATD' A
#
# COMPACT_ATOMS: atom_id res chain seq x y z
N MET A 1 -4.75 14.12 -3.07
CA MET A 1 -5.95 13.60 -2.38
C MET A 1 -5.84 12.08 -2.44
N ALA A 2 -6.15 11.34 -1.38
CA ALA A 2 -6.10 9.87 -1.46
C ALA A 2 -7.26 9.37 -2.32
N ARG A 3 -7.02 8.34 -3.13
CA ARG A 3 -7.99 7.75 -4.06
C ARG A 3 -7.97 6.23 -3.91
N PHE A 4 -9.15 5.60 -3.94
CA PHE A 4 -9.27 4.16 -4.12
C PHE A 4 -10.61 3.82 -4.78
N GLU A 5 -10.65 3.81 -6.11
CA GLU A 5 -11.91 3.73 -6.86
C GLU A 5 -11.72 3.12 -8.25
N GLN A 6 -12.83 2.70 -8.85
CA GLN A 6 -12.89 2.32 -10.26
C GLN A 6 -12.82 3.58 -11.13
N MET A 7 -12.04 3.50 -12.20
CA MET A 7 -11.83 4.56 -13.18
C MET A 7 -12.69 4.31 -14.43
N PRO A 8 -13.06 5.37 -15.19
CA PRO A 8 -13.84 5.23 -16.43
C PRO A 8 -13.17 4.41 -17.53
N ASP A 9 -11.85 4.21 -17.45
CA ASP A 9 -11.06 3.42 -18.40
C ASP A 9 -11.09 1.91 -18.12
N GLY A 10 -11.85 1.46 -17.11
CA GLY A 10 -11.94 0.06 -16.73
C GLY A 10 -10.82 -0.42 -15.80
N SER A 11 -10.05 0.49 -15.21
CA SER A 11 -9.09 0.17 -14.15
C SER A 11 -9.60 0.50 -12.74
N VAL A 12 -8.88 0.05 -11.73
CA VAL A 12 -8.95 0.56 -10.36
C VAL A 12 -7.69 1.38 -10.10
N ALA A 13 -7.85 2.59 -9.59
CA ALA A 13 -6.75 3.44 -9.16
C ALA A 13 -6.65 3.47 -7.63
N LEU A 14 -5.44 3.32 -7.10
CA LEU A 14 -5.10 3.53 -5.70
C LEU A 14 -4.02 4.60 -5.61
N GLU A 15 -4.33 5.73 -4.97
CA GLU A 15 -3.37 6.77 -4.61
C GLU A 15 -3.34 6.91 -3.08
N ALA A 16 -2.17 6.69 -2.49
CA ALA A 16 -1.99 6.75 -1.05
C ALA A 16 -0.75 7.57 -0.68
N ARG A 17 -0.83 8.22 0.48
CA ARG A 17 0.34 8.74 1.19
C ARG A 17 0.39 8.05 2.54
N TRP A 18 1.55 7.55 2.90
CA TRP A 18 1.76 6.81 4.14
C TRP A 18 3.04 7.26 4.82
N GLU A 19 3.11 7.01 6.13
CA GLU A 19 4.28 7.29 6.95
C GLU A 19 4.59 6.10 7.86
N LEU A 20 5.89 5.82 8.02
CA LEU A 20 6.41 4.95 9.06
C LEU A 20 6.93 5.85 10.18
N VAL A 21 6.49 5.60 11.40
CA VAL A 21 6.87 6.38 12.58
C VAL A 21 7.58 5.51 13.60
N GLN A 22 8.53 6.08 14.32
CA GLN A 22 9.17 5.42 15.45
C GLN A 22 8.24 5.43 16.66
N GLY A 23 7.97 4.25 17.25
CA GLY A 23 6.89 4.06 18.23
C GLY A 23 6.93 4.96 19.47
N ASN A 24 8.10 5.40 19.92
CA ASN A 24 8.22 6.17 21.16
C ASN A 24 7.97 7.67 20.97
N ASP A 25 8.42 8.24 19.85
CA ASP A 25 8.45 9.70 19.66
C ASP A 25 7.57 10.17 18.50
N ALA A 26 6.88 9.25 17.82
CA ALA A 26 6.16 9.48 16.56
C ALA A 26 7.02 10.17 15.47
N SER A 27 8.35 10.09 15.60
CA SER A 27 9.28 10.67 14.63
C SER A 27 9.16 9.92 13.31
N PRO A 28 8.95 10.60 12.17
CA PRO A 28 8.77 9.94 10.89
C PRO A 28 10.09 9.33 10.41
N LEU A 29 10.11 8.00 10.32
CA LEU A 29 11.20 7.22 9.73
C LEU A 29 11.13 7.26 8.20
N ALA A 30 9.93 7.27 7.64
CA ALA A 30 9.71 7.42 6.21
C ALA A 30 8.36 8.09 5.95
N VAL A 31 8.32 8.94 4.91
CA VAL A 31 7.08 9.44 4.32
C VAL A 31 7.16 9.14 2.82
N ARG A 32 6.12 8.51 2.28
CA ARG A 32 6.06 8.10 0.88
C ARG A 32 4.66 8.30 0.32
N SER A 33 4.61 8.41 -1.00
CA SER A 33 3.37 8.42 -1.78
C SER A 33 3.47 7.31 -2.81
N ALA A 34 2.36 6.61 -3.01
CA ALA A 34 2.24 5.49 -3.93
C ALA A 34 1.06 5.70 -4.87
N SER A 35 1.20 5.23 -6.11
CA SER A 35 0.13 5.23 -7.11
C SER A 35 0.15 3.91 -7.87
N PHE A 36 -0.98 3.19 -7.83
CA PHE A 36 -1.17 1.92 -8.53
C PHE A 36 -2.42 1.99 -9.41
N SER A 37 -2.37 1.30 -10.54
CA SER A 37 -3.50 1.10 -11.44
C SER A 37 -3.59 -0.39 -11.78
N GLU A 38 -4.74 -0.98 -11.50
CA GLU A 38 -5.03 -2.39 -11.74
C GLU A 38 -6.15 -2.54 -12.76
N GLN A 39 -5.92 -3.31 -13.81
CA GLN A 39 -6.96 -3.60 -14.78
C GLN A 39 -8.03 -4.49 -14.17
N ILE A 40 -9.30 -4.17 -14.43
CA ILE A 40 -10.43 -5.02 -14.03
C ILE A 40 -10.55 -6.14 -15.07
N SER A 41 -10.49 -7.39 -14.61
CA SER A 41 -10.58 -8.58 -15.46
C SER A 41 -11.94 -9.23 -15.30
N GLY A 42 -12.96 -8.62 -15.90
CA GLY A 42 -14.34 -9.08 -15.80
C GLY A 42 -15.33 -7.92 -15.79
N SER A 43 -16.62 -8.24 -15.74
CA SER A 43 -17.71 -7.25 -15.78
C SER A 43 -18.63 -7.30 -14.57
N ASP A 44 -18.38 -8.23 -13.63
CA ASP A 44 -19.15 -8.34 -12.40
C ASP A 44 -18.50 -7.49 -11.28
N PRO A 45 -19.25 -7.18 -10.21
CA PRO A 45 -18.70 -6.45 -9.08
C PRO A 45 -17.52 -7.18 -8.41
N ALA A 46 -17.46 -8.51 -8.50
CA ALA A 46 -16.38 -9.31 -7.94
C ALA A 46 -15.03 -8.97 -8.60
N ALA A 47 -15.00 -8.84 -9.93
CA ALA A 47 -13.79 -8.47 -10.67
C ALA A 47 -13.22 -7.09 -10.25
N ILE A 48 -14.09 -6.15 -9.85
CA ILE A 48 -13.67 -4.84 -9.33
C ILE A 48 -12.99 -5.01 -7.96
N VAL A 49 -13.61 -5.77 -7.06
CA VAL A 49 -13.06 -6.05 -5.72
C VAL A 49 -11.72 -6.80 -5.83
N GLU A 50 -11.58 -7.71 -6.79
CA GLU A 50 -10.32 -8.39 -7.06
C GLU A 50 -9.23 -7.42 -7.54
N ALA A 51 -9.54 -6.49 -8.45
CA ALA A 51 -8.61 -5.45 -8.88
C ALA A 51 -8.20 -4.53 -7.73
N MET A 52 -9.16 -4.14 -6.88
CA MET A 52 -8.90 -3.40 -5.64
C MET A 52 -7.97 -4.17 -4.70
N SER A 53 -8.21 -5.47 -4.53
CA SER A 53 -7.39 -6.34 -3.67
C SER A 53 -5.95 -6.44 -4.19
N ARG A 54 -5.75 -6.52 -5.52
CA ARG A 54 -4.40 -6.49 -6.12
C ARG A 54 -3.69 -5.16 -5.91
N ALA A 55 -4.39 -4.04 -6.05
CA ALA A 55 -3.81 -2.71 -5.80
C ALA A 55 -3.39 -2.55 -4.33
N ALA A 56 -4.24 -2.98 -3.40
CA ALA A 56 -3.93 -2.97 -1.97
C ALA A 56 -2.75 -3.88 -1.64
N ALA A 57 -2.68 -5.07 -2.24
CA ALA A 57 -1.55 -5.97 -2.08
C ALA A 57 -0.24 -5.32 -2.54
N GLN A 58 -0.22 -4.59 -3.66
CA GLN A 58 0.97 -3.86 -4.10
C GLN A 58 1.42 -2.79 -3.11
N LEU A 59 0.49 -2.02 -2.56
CA LEU A 59 0.81 -1.07 -1.49
C LEU A 59 1.42 -1.78 -0.28
N SER A 60 0.85 -2.89 0.17
CA SER A 60 1.40 -3.67 1.29
C SER A 60 2.82 -4.16 0.99
N HIS A 61 3.09 -4.63 -0.22
CA HIS A 61 4.44 -5.04 -0.62
C HIS A 61 5.42 -3.85 -0.68
N GLU A 62 4.97 -2.69 -1.14
CA GLU A 62 5.80 -1.47 -1.12
C GLU A 62 6.17 -1.10 0.32
N ILE A 63 5.19 -1.04 1.22
CA ILE A 63 5.42 -0.74 2.64
C ILE A 63 6.38 -1.77 3.25
N ALA A 64 6.15 -3.07 3.02
CA ALA A 64 7.01 -4.13 3.54
C ALA A 64 8.47 -4.01 3.07
N ARG A 65 8.72 -3.59 1.83
CA ARG A 65 10.08 -3.36 1.30
C ARG A 65 10.78 -2.16 1.92
N THR A 66 10.04 -1.26 2.56
CA THR A 66 10.62 -0.10 3.25
C THR A 66 10.94 -0.34 4.72
N LEU A 67 10.44 -1.45 5.27
CA LEU A 67 10.86 -1.89 6.60
C LEU A 67 12.31 -2.38 6.50
N PRO A 68 13.20 -1.94 7.42
CA PRO A 68 14.52 -2.54 7.53
C PRO A 68 14.36 -4.04 7.78
N ALA A 69 15.30 -4.85 7.27
CA ALA A 69 15.38 -6.25 7.67
C ALA A 69 15.46 -6.28 9.20
N ASP A 70 14.63 -7.11 9.81
CA ASP A 70 14.68 -7.33 11.26
C ASP A 70 16.00 -8.04 11.59
N ASP A 71 17.07 -7.27 11.74
CA ASP A 71 18.33 -7.75 12.28
C ASP A 71 18.08 -7.96 13.76
N GLY A 72 17.57 -9.15 14.12
CA GLY A 72 17.12 -9.56 15.45
C GLY A 72 18.17 -9.41 16.55
N SER A 73 18.52 -8.17 16.89
CA SER A 73 19.40 -7.82 17.98
C SER A 73 18.54 -7.74 19.23
N VAL A 74 18.24 -8.92 19.77
CA VAL A 74 17.78 -9.06 21.15
C VAL A 74 18.89 -8.48 22.02
N ALA A 75 18.70 -7.25 22.50
CA ALA A 75 19.47 -6.70 23.59
C ALA A 75 19.20 -7.61 24.80
N THR A 76 20.15 -8.49 25.07
CA THR A 76 20.25 -9.21 26.33
C THR A 76 20.93 -8.25 27.30
N ASP A 77 20.16 -7.75 28.26
CA ASP A 77 20.66 -7.24 29.53
C ASP A 77 20.12 -8.15 30.63
#